data_AF-A0A9W8GS65-F1
#
_entry.id   AF-A0A9W8GS65-F1
#
_cell.length_a   1.000
_cell.length_b   1.000
_cell.length_c   1.000
_cell.angle_alpha   90.00
_cell.angle_beta   90.00
_cell.angle_gamma   90.00
#
_symmetry.space_group_name_H-M   'P 1'
#
loop_
_entity.id
_entity.type
_entity.pdbx_description
1 polymer ?
#
loop_
_entity_poly.entity_id
_entity_poly.type
_entity_poly.pdbx_seq_one_letter_code
_entity_poly.pdbx_strand_id
1 'polypeptide(L)'
;MPLIMMTGYPSSGKSTRALELKQLFETKLAEPAQQHRRLTVQIIDDASLGVTHDAYSKPSAEKIARGALLSAVERLVSRETIVIADTPNYIKGLRYQLYCVSREVSTTQCVVHCAISVDAARRINQARADGYSDTLFEELVMRYEEPNPAAKWDSPLFTVIQHDPADQLPFDAIWDALVEQRAPPPNFATAMKPSSDGRLFAVDEKTGFMSTLIKDIVTDLGATSEPIPLPNVCGDILVEIVRYCRYHKDDARLSSSVPDILQDDSLIEAWDRKFMLMNDDRMLRVIAAADYLNIEPLVDLGCLAVAKIIRTLSVEEIRQRYNVVDDFTPEQREQIKKELERMK
;
A
#
# COMPACT_ATOMS: atom_id res chain seq x y z
N MET A 1 -16.39 -11.32 1.63
CA MET A 1 -16.51 -12.71 2.05
C MET A 1 -15.22 -13.43 1.62
N PRO A 2 -14.89 -14.59 2.23
CA PRO A 2 -13.60 -14.78 2.88
C PRO A 2 -12.39 -15.09 1.99
N LEU A 3 -11.22 -14.59 2.42
CA LEU A 3 -9.92 -14.98 1.88
C LEU A 3 -9.24 -16.01 2.80
N ILE A 4 -8.78 -17.13 2.24
CA ILE A 4 -7.99 -18.14 2.93
C ILE A 4 -6.58 -18.12 2.36
N MET A 5 -5.59 -17.79 3.18
CA MET A 5 -4.19 -17.82 2.79
C MET A 5 -3.56 -19.14 3.22
N MET A 6 -3.20 -20.00 2.26
CA MET A 6 -2.42 -21.20 2.54
C MET A 6 -0.95 -20.80 2.70
N THR A 7 -0.24 -21.34 3.68
CA THR A 7 1.21 -21.11 3.85
C THR A 7 1.91 -22.36 4.38
N GLY A 8 3.20 -22.48 4.08
CA GLY A 8 4.04 -23.60 4.49
C GLY A 8 5.19 -23.80 3.51
N TYR A 9 6.15 -24.63 3.88
CA TYR A 9 7.32 -24.96 3.04
C TYR A 9 6.92 -25.46 1.64
N PRO A 10 7.82 -25.40 0.64
CA PRO A 10 7.62 -26.15 -0.60
C PRO A 10 7.30 -27.61 -0.30
N SER A 11 6.35 -28.20 -1.05
CA SER A 11 5.95 -29.60 -0.85
C SER A 11 5.36 -29.96 0.53
N SER A 12 4.86 -28.98 1.29
CA SER A 12 4.14 -29.19 2.58
C SER A 12 2.67 -29.58 2.45
N GLY A 13 2.20 -29.97 1.26
CA GLY A 13 0.79 -30.39 1.09
C GLY A 13 -0.25 -29.27 1.13
N LYS A 14 0.15 -28.01 0.89
CA LYS A 14 -0.77 -26.86 0.76
C LYS A 14 -1.90 -27.14 -0.24
N SER A 15 -1.56 -27.54 -1.47
CA SER A 15 -2.54 -27.83 -2.52
C SER A 15 -3.50 -28.96 -2.16
N THR A 16 -3.01 -30.00 -1.48
CA THR A 16 -3.86 -31.07 -0.96
C THR A 16 -4.89 -30.53 0.02
N ARG A 17 -4.46 -29.71 1.00
CA ARG A 17 -5.36 -29.11 2.00
C ARG A 17 -6.27 -28.03 1.39
N ALA A 18 -5.83 -27.31 0.37
CA ALA A 18 -6.64 -26.34 -0.35
C ALA A 18 -7.80 -27.01 -1.10
N LEU A 19 -7.52 -28.14 -1.77
CA LEU A 19 -8.54 -28.96 -2.43
C LEU A 19 -9.52 -29.58 -1.42
N GLU A 20 -9.00 -30.10 -0.30
CA GLU A 20 -9.83 -30.62 0.80
C GLU A 20 -10.75 -29.53 1.38
N LEU A 21 -10.22 -28.33 1.66
CA LEU A 21 -11.01 -27.17 2.10
C LEU A 21 -12.10 -26.83 1.09
N LYS A 22 -11.76 -26.77 -0.20
CA LYS A 22 -12.74 -26.49 -1.25
C LYS A 22 -13.90 -27.47 -1.22
N GLN A 23 -13.60 -28.78 -1.15
CA GLN A 23 -14.63 -29.82 -1.08
C GLN A 23 -15.51 -29.70 0.16
N LEU A 24 -14.91 -29.41 1.33
CA LEU A 24 -15.64 -29.22 2.58
C LEU A 24 -16.57 -28.00 2.52
N PHE A 25 -16.10 -26.87 1.98
CA PHE A 25 -16.93 -25.69 1.78
C PHE A 25 -18.07 -25.95 0.79
N GLU A 26 -17.79 -26.55 -0.37
CA GLU A 26 -18.82 -26.86 -1.37
C GLU A 26 -19.88 -27.83 -0.80
N THR A 27 -19.45 -28.80 0.00
CA THR A 27 -20.37 -29.74 0.67
C THR A 27 -21.26 -29.03 1.69
N LYS A 28 -20.67 -28.21 2.59
CA LYS A 28 -21.43 -27.47 3.61
C LYS A 28 -22.38 -26.43 2.99
N LEU A 29 -21.98 -25.81 1.87
CA LEU A 29 -22.82 -24.86 1.13
C LEU A 29 -23.98 -25.53 0.38
N ALA A 30 -23.87 -26.82 0.04
CA ALA A 30 -24.95 -27.58 -0.59
C ALA A 30 -26.04 -28.01 0.42
N GLU A 31 -25.79 -27.91 1.72
CA GLU A 31 -26.77 -28.25 2.75
C GLU A 31 -28.00 -27.32 2.70
N PRO A 32 -29.23 -27.84 2.92
CA PRO A 32 -30.44 -27.02 2.91
C PRO A 32 -30.40 -25.83 3.89
N ALA A 33 -29.70 -26.00 5.02
CA ALA A 33 -29.51 -24.94 6.01
C ALA A 33 -28.75 -23.73 5.46
N GLN A 34 -27.84 -23.94 4.49
CA GLN A 34 -26.98 -22.90 3.91
C GLN A 34 -27.49 -22.36 2.57
N GLN A 35 -28.63 -22.85 2.06
CA GLN A 35 -29.16 -22.48 0.74
C GLN A 35 -29.47 -20.97 0.58
N HIS A 36 -29.61 -20.25 1.69
CA HIS A 36 -29.75 -18.79 1.70
C HIS A 36 -28.44 -18.04 1.38
N ARG A 37 -27.29 -18.70 1.50
CA ARG A 37 -25.97 -18.14 1.18
C ARG A 37 -25.61 -18.45 -0.28
N ARG A 38 -25.44 -17.41 -1.10
CA ARG A 38 -25.01 -17.55 -2.49
C ARG A 38 -23.48 -17.49 -2.59
N LEU A 39 -22.80 -18.46 -1.99
CA LEU A 39 -21.35 -18.51 -1.95
C LEU A 39 -20.78 -19.49 -2.97
N THR A 40 -19.68 -19.11 -3.60
CA THR A 40 -18.86 -19.95 -4.46
C THR A 40 -17.46 -20.08 -3.88
N VAL A 41 -16.73 -21.14 -4.24
CA VAL A 41 -15.38 -21.40 -3.72
C VAL A 41 -14.41 -21.50 -4.88
N GLN A 42 -13.38 -20.67 -4.87
CA GLN A 42 -12.34 -20.65 -5.90
C GLN A 42 -10.96 -20.81 -5.29
N ILE A 43 -10.11 -21.61 -5.95
CA ILE A 43 -8.70 -21.74 -5.62
C ILE A 43 -7.92 -20.93 -6.65
N ILE A 44 -6.95 -20.17 -6.17
CA ILE A 44 -5.93 -19.51 -6.98
C ILE A 44 -4.59 -20.12 -6.56
N ASP A 45 -3.89 -20.70 -7.51
CA ASP A 45 -2.56 -21.27 -7.33
C ASP A 45 -1.59 -20.74 -8.40
N ASP A 46 -0.29 -21.02 -8.25
CA ASP A 46 0.73 -20.58 -9.20
C ASP A 46 0.45 -21.07 -10.63
N ALA A 47 -0.04 -22.31 -10.79
CA ALA A 47 -0.33 -22.90 -12.09
C ALA A 47 -1.46 -22.15 -12.83
N SER A 48 -2.54 -21.81 -12.12
CA SER A 48 -3.68 -21.03 -12.62
C SER A 48 -3.29 -19.60 -13.02
N LEU A 49 -2.19 -19.09 -12.46
CA LEU A 49 -1.63 -17.77 -12.76
C LEU A 49 -0.52 -17.81 -13.83
N GLY A 50 -0.20 -18.99 -14.37
CA GLY A 50 0.91 -19.17 -15.31
C GLY A 50 2.29 -18.95 -14.68
N VAL A 51 2.40 -19.08 -13.36
CA VAL A 51 3.64 -18.97 -12.59
C VAL A 51 4.25 -20.36 -12.45
N THR A 52 5.54 -20.49 -12.79
CA THR A 52 6.30 -21.73 -12.60
C THR A 52 7.19 -21.63 -11.37
N HIS A 53 7.68 -22.76 -10.85
CA HIS A 53 8.58 -22.77 -9.70
C HIS A 53 9.86 -21.94 -9.92
N ASP A 54 10.36 -21.83 -11.15
CA ASP A 54 11.55 -21.01 -11.45
C ASP A 54 11.31 -19.50 -11.22
N ALA A 55 10.05 -19.04 -11.15
CA ALA A 55 9.77 -17.65 -10.82
C ALA A 55 10.33 -17.24 -9.44
N TYR A 56 10.52 -18.19 -8.53
CA TYR A 56 11.07 -17.94 -7.20
C TYR A 56 12.61 -17.92 -7.14
N SER A 57 13.30 -18.22 -8.25
CA SER A 57 14.76 -18.22 -8.31
C SER A 57 15.35 -16.81 -8.40
N LYS A 58 14.58 -15.83 -8.89
CA LYS A 58 15.04 -14.44 -9.08
C LYS A 58 14.08 -13.43 -8.45
N PRO A 59 14.59 -12.41 -7.72
CA PRO A 59 13.74 -11.41 -7.07
C PRO A 59 12.77 -10.67 -8.01
N SER A 60 13.17 -10.41 -9.27
CA SER A 60 12.32 -9.74 -10.26
C SER A 60 11.16 -10.61 -10.73
N ALA A 61 11.40 -11.90 -11.01
CA ALA A 61 10.38 -12.85 -11.41
C ALA A 61 9.43 -13.14 -10.23
N GLU A 62 9.96 -13.25 -9.02
CA GLU A 62 9.17 -13.44 -7.81
C GLU A 62 8.27 -12.23 -7.54
N LYS A 63 8.75 -11.01 -7.79
CA LYS A 63 7.93 -9.79 -7.71
C LYS A 63 6.74 -9.85 -8.69
N ILE A 64 6.96 -10.35 -9.91
CA ILE A 64 5.90 -10.52 -10.91
C ILE A 64 4.90 -11.58 -10.45
N ALA A 65 5.36 -12.74 -9.98
CA ALA A 65 4.50 -13.80 -9.44
C ALA A 65 3.62 -13.29 -8.28
N ARG A 66 4.19 -12.54 -7.33
CA ARG A 66 3.44 -11.91 -6.24
C ARG A 66 2.43 -10.89 -6.73
N GLY A 67 2.78 -10.08 -7.74
CA GLY A 67 1.86 -9.14 -8.37
C GLY A 67 0.69 -9.83 -9.06
N ALA A 68 0.94 -10.95 -9.74
CA ALA A 68 -0.10 -11.76 -10.37
C ALA A 68 -1.08 -12.34 -9.34
N LEU A 69 -0.57 -12.86 -8.21
CA LEU A 69 -1.39 -13.35 -7.11
C LEU A 69 -2.25 -12.23 -6.50
N LEU A 70 -1.65 -11.08 -6.19
CA LEU A 70 -2.37 -9.94 -5.62
C LEU A 70 -3.50 -9.49 -6.55
N SER A 71 -3.20 -9.28 -7.84
CA SER A 71 -4.20 -8.89 -8.82
C SER A 71 -5.31 -9.93 -9.00
N ALA A 72 -4.99 -11.24 -8.93
CA ALA A 72 -6.00 -12.28 -9.00
C ALA A 72 -6.91 -12.29 -7.77
N VAL A 73 -6.34 -12.13 -6.57
CA VAL A 73 -7.08 -12.06 -5.31
C VAL A 73 -7.96 -10.81 -5.28
N GLU A 74 -7.46 -9.64 -5.66
CA GLU A 74 -8.22 -8.39 -5.75
C GLU A 74 -9.46 -8.51 -6.65
N ARG A 75 -9.33 -9.18 -7.80
CA ARG A 75 -10.45 -9.39 -8.72
C ARG A 75 -11.48 -10.41 -8.24
N LEU A 76 -11.04 -11.43 -7.50
CA LEU A 76 -11.88 -12.58 -7.14
C LEU A 76 -12.51 -12.46 -5.77
N VAL A 77 -11.86 -11.79 -4.82
CA VAL A 77 -12.39 -11.59 -3.47
C VAL A 77 -13.61 -10.68 -3.57
N SER A 78 -14.76 -11.24 -3.18
CA SER A 78 -16.04 -10.56 -3.27
C SER A 78 -16.91 -10.89 -2.07
N ARG A 79 -18.16 -10.40 -2.03
CA ARG A 79 -19.13 -10.83 -1.03
C ARG A 79 -19.76 -12.20 -1.32
N GLU A 80 -19.48 -12.80 -2.47
CA GLU A 80 -20.11 -14.05 -2.92
C GLU A 80 -19.08 -15.16 -3.25
N THR A 81 -17.79 -14.86 -3.08
CA THR A 81 -16.70 -15.79 -3.41
C THR A 81 -15.81 -15.98 -2.19
N ILE A 82 -15.59 -17.25 -1.81
CA ILE A 82 -14.52 -17.69 -0.93
C ILE A 82 -13.30 -17.95 -1.80
N VAL A 83 -12.21 -17.24 -1.54
CA VAL A 83 -10.97 -17.37 -2.31
C VAL A 83 -9.92 -18.08 -1.46
N ILE A 84 -9.40 -19.19 -1.97
CA ILE A 84 -8.29 -19.93 -1.36
C ILE A 84 -7.03 -19.63 -2.17
N ALA A 85 -6.11 -18.88 -1.58
CA ALA A 85 -4.81 -18.57 -2.16
C ALA A 85 -3.81 -19.70 -1.83
N ASP A 86 -3.73 -20.68 -2.73
CA ASP A 86 -2.80 -21.82 -2.68
C ASP A 86 -1.48 -21.50 -3.40
N THR A 87 -0.73 -20.58 -2.81
CA THR A 87 0.64 -20.26 -3.24
C THR A 87 1.57 -20.40 -2.04
N PRO A 88 2.90 -20.31 -2.21
CA PRO A 88 3.85 -20.44 -1.11
C PRO A 88 3.58 -19.50 0.08
N ASN A 89 3.16 -18.25 -0.17
CA ASN A 89 2.85 -17.23 0.85
C ASN A 89 3.86 -17.19 2.04
N TYR A 90 5.14 -17.37 1.73
CA TYR A 90 6.18 -17.62 2.74
C TYR A 90 6.72 -16.36 3.40
N ILE A 91 6.48 -15.18 2.82
CA ILE A 91 6.94 -13.90 3.37
C ILE A 91 5.75 -13.22 4.06
N LYS A 92 5.98 -12.74 5.29
CA LYS A 92 5.03 -11.94 6.07
C LYS A 92 4.53 -10.73 5.32
N GLY A 93 5.40 -10.05 4.57
CA GLY A 93 5.04 -8.89 3.76
C GLY A 93 3.95 -9.20 2.73
N LEU A 94 3.99 -10.37 2.10
CA LEU A 94 2.97 -10.81 1.15
C LEU A 94 1.65 -11.15 1.86
N ARG A 95 1.71 -11.87 2.99
CA ARG A 95 0.51 -12.15 3.80
C ARG A 95 -0.13 -10.86 4.32
N TYR A 96 0.66 -9.86 4.69
CA TYR A 96 0.18 -8.54 5.05
C TYR A 96 -0.52 -7.83 3.88
N GLN A 97 0.04 -7.87 2.67
CA GLN A 97 -0.61 -7.30 1.47
C GLN A 97 -1.95 -7.98 1.17
N LEU A 98 -2.00 -9.31 1.18
CA LEU A 98 -3.23 -10.09 1.00
C LEU A 98 -4.27 -9.80 2.10
N TYR A 99 -3.82 -9.66 3.34
CA TYR A 99 -4.67 -9.18 4.44
C TYR A 99 -5.23 -7.78 4.13
N CYS A 100 -4.43 -6.82 3.64
CA CYS A 100 -4.91 -5.49 3.29
C CYS A 100 -6.01 -5.54 2.21
N VAL A 101 -5.84 -6.37 1.16
CA VAL A 101 -6.88 -6.59 0.14
C VAL A 101 -8.17 -7.10 0.78
N SER A 102 -8.07 -8.06 1.70
CA SER A 102 -9.24 -8.59 2.42
C SER A 102 -9.95 -7.49 3.25
N ARG A 103 -9.18 -6.56 3.83
CA ARG A 103 -9.70 -5.44 4.64
C ARG A 103 -10.37 -4.38 3.77
N GLU A 104 -9.82 -4.11 2.60
CA GLU A 104 -10.36 -3.17 1.62
C GLU A 104 -11.76 -3.60 1.16
N VAL A 105 -11.91 -4.87 0.78
CA VAL A 105 -13.21 -5.43 0.38
C VAL A 105 -14.14 -5.68 1.58
N SER A 106 -13.71 -5.31 2.79
CA SER A 106 -14.44 -5.50 4.04
C SER A 106 -14.87 -6.96 4.23
N THR A 107 -13.90 -7.86 4.09
CA THR A 107 -14.09 -9.29 4.30
C THR A 107 -13.30 -9.84 5.49
N THR A 108 -13.76 -10.98 5.99
CA THR A 108 -13.01 -11.90 6.85
C THR A 108 -11.86 -12.55 6.07
N GLN A 109 -10.84 -12.97 6.79
CA GLN A 109 -9.69 -13.71 6.27
C GLN A 109 -9.20 -14.70 7.33
N CYS A 110 -8.47 -15.74 6.92
CA CYS A 110 -7.67 -16.55 7.84
C CYS A 110 -6.40 -17.08 7.16
N VAL A 111 -5.45 -17.54 7.97
CA VAL A 111 -4.26 -18.25 7.52
C VAL A 111 -4.37 -19.73 7.89
N VAL A 112 -4.08 -20.60 6.92
CA VAL A 112 -3.93 -22.05 7.13
C VAL A 112 -2.47 -22.42 6.90
N HIS A 113 -1.80 -22.82 7.98
CA HIS A 113 -0.39 -23.21 7.98
C HIS A 113 -0.25 -24.72 7.89
N CYS A 114 0.29 -25.21 6.78
CA CYS A 114 0.65 -26.61 6.59
C CYS A 114 2.04 -26.87 7.18
N ALA A 115 2.09 -27.25 8.46
CA ALA A 115 3.32 -27.54 9.17
C ALA A 115 3.86 -28.93 8.79
N ILE A 116 5.15 -29.01 8.52
CA ILE A 116 5.86 -30.27 8.21
C ILE A 116 7.34 -30.08 8.56
N SER A 117 8.05 -31.16 8.92
CA SER A 117 9.51 -31.07 9.04
C SER A 117 10.16 -30.84 7.68
N VAL A 118 11.24 -30.05 7.66
CA VAL A 118 12.00 -29.76 6.43
C VAL A 118 12.46 -31.06 5.74
N ASP A 119 12.90 -32.06 6.50
CA ASP A 119 13.35 -33.34 5.95
C ASP A 119 12.22 -34.15 5.29
N ALA A 120 11.00 -34.07 5.80
CA ALA A 120 9.84 -34.71 5.17
C ALA A 120 9.43 -33.95 3.91
N ALA A 121 9.36 -32.62 3.97
CA ALA A 121 9.09 -31.77 2.80
C ALA A 121 10.12 -31.99 1.67
N ARG A 122 11.40 -32.11 2.02
CA ARG A 122 12.50 -32.39 1.07
C ARG A 122 12.32 -33.73 0.38
N ARG A 123 12.01 -34.79 1.14
CA ARG A 123 11.75 -36.13 0.58
C ARG A 123 10.57 -36.12 -0.40
N ILE A 124 9.50 -35.41 -0.07
CA ILE A 124 8.36 -35.24 -0.98
C ILE A 124 8.77 -34.45 -2.22
N ASN A 125 9.54 -33.37 -2.05
CA ASN A 125 10.01 -32.55 -3.16
C ASN A 125 10.84 -33.38 -4.17
N GLN A 126 11.75 -34.22 -3.68
CA GLN A 126 12.61 -35.08 -4.50
C GLN A 126 11.85 -36.22 -5.19
N ALA A 127 10.75 -36.68 -4.58
CA ALA A 127 9.90 -37.71 -5.18
C ALA A 127 8.97 -37.17 -6.27
N ARG A 128 8.78 -35.85 -6.36
CA ARG A 128 7.90 -35.20 -7.32
C ARG A 128 8.61 -34.93 -8.65
N ALA A 129 7.94 -35.23 -9.76
CA ALA A 129 8.42 -34.88 -11.09
C ALA A 129 8.42 -33.36 -11.34
N ASP A 130 7.51 -32.64 -10.69
CA ASP A 130 7.37 -31.18 -10.72
C ASP A 130 7.96 -30.50 -9.48
N GLY A 131 8.85 -31.18 -8.74
CA GLY A 131 9.50 -30.63 -7.56
C GLY A 131 10.33 -29.37 -7.86
N TYR A 132 10.60 -28.58 -6.81
CA TYR A 132 11.57 -27.49 -6.87
C TYR A 132 12.98 -28.08 -7.05
N SER A 133 13.90 -27.33 -7.67
CA SER A 133 15.32 -27.74 -7.64
C SER A 133 15.83 -27.75 -6.19
N ASP A 134 16.76 -28.65 -5.86
CA ASP A 134 17.27 -28.78 -4.49
C ASP A 134 17.80 -27.44 -3.95
N THR A 135 18.52 -26.67 -4.77
CA THR A 135 19.01 -25.34 -4.41
C THR A 135 17.88 -24.38 -4.08
N LEU A 136 16.86 -24.30 -4.94
CA LEU A 136 15.73 -23.39 -4.74
C LEU A 136 14.87 -23.81 -3.54
N PHE A 137 14.72 -25.12 -3.31
CA PHE A 137 14.03 -25.64 -2.14
C PHE A 137 14.67 -25.14 -0.84
N GLU A 138 15.99 -25.30 -0.70
CA GLU A 138 16.72 -24.85 0.49
C GLU A 138 16.65 -23.32 0.65
N GLU A 139 16.78 -22.58 -0.45
CA GLU A 139 16.61 -21.12 -0.44
C GLU A 139 15.22 -20.70 0.05
N LEU A 140 14.16 -21.35 -0.42
CA LEU A 140 12.79 -21.06 -0.01
C LEU A 140 12.53 -21.43 1.46
N VAL A 141 13.11 -22.53 1.95
CA VAL A 141 13.04 -22.90 3.37
C VAL A 141 13.74 -21.85 4.23
N MET A 142 14.93 -21.38 3.83
CA MET A 142 15.65 -20.33 4.56
C MET A 142 14.94 -18.97 4.57
N ARG A 143 14.20 -18.65 3.50
CA ARG A 143 13.40 -17.41 3.38
C ARG A 143 12.03 -17.51 4.08
N TYR A 144 11.63 -18.69 4.56
CA TYR A 144 10.29 -18.90 5.10
C TYR A 144 10.11 -18.18 6.43
N GLU A 145 9.13 -17.29 6.49
CA GLU A 145 8.74 -16.58 7.71
C GLU A 145 7.45 -17.20 8.25
N GLU A 146 7.58 -18.01 9.31
CA GLU A 146 6.46 -18.67 9.97
C GLU A 146 5.34 -17.68 10.35
N PRO A 147 4.06 -18.06 10.16
CA PRO A 147 2.93 -17.19 10.51
C PRO A 147 2.85 -16.98 12.03
N ASN A 148 2.65 -15.72 12.42
CA ASN A 148 2.60 -15.33 13.82
C ASN A 148 1.15 -15.07 14.27
N PRO A 149 0.54 -15.91 15.13
CA PRO A 149 -0.86 -15.74 15.53
C PRO A 149 -1.16 -14.44 16.29
N ALA A 150 -0.14 -13.77 16.85
CA ALA A 150 -0.28 -12.45 17.48
C ALA A 150 -0.43 -11.31 16.46
N ALA A 151 -0.03 -11.54 15.20
CA ALA A 151 -0.14 -10.55 14.15
C ALA A 151 -1.53 -10.58 13.51
N LYS A 152 -2.13 -9.41 13.30
CA LYS A 152 -3.49 -9.28 12.75
C LYS A 152 -3.65 -9.89 11.36
N TRP A 153 -2.62 -9.82 10.52
CA TRP A 153 -2.64 -10.38 9.17
C TRP A 153 -2.47 -11.90 9.14
N ASP A 154 -1.91 -12.49 10.18
CA ASP A 154 -1.76 -13.95 10.30
C ASP A 154 -2.89 -14.58 11.15
N SER A 155 -3.78 -13.76 11.72
CA SER A 155 -4.84 -14.19 12.63
C SER A 155 -6.24 -14.02 12.02
N PRO A 156 -7.15 -15.00 12.17
CA PRO A 156 -6.98 -16.28 12.85
C PRO A 156 -6.06 -17.26 12.09
N LEU A 157 -5.20 -17.93 12.84
CA LEU A 157 -4.22 -18.92 12.34
C LEU A 157 -4.68 -20.33 12.68
N PHE A 158 -4.77 -21.19 11.67
CA PHE A 158 -5.02 -22.61 11.81
C PHE A 158 -3.79 -23.39 11.35
N THR A 159 -3.12 -24.08 12.26
CA THR A 159 -1.96 -24.92 11.93
C THR A 159 -2.40 -26.36 11.81
N VAL A 160 -1.99 -27.03 10.73
CA VAL A 160 -2.25 -28.45 10.47
C VAL A 160 -0.92 -29.14 10.23
N ILE A 161 -0.60 -30.13 11.04
CA ILE A 161 0.61 -30.94 10.93
C ILE A 161 0.39 -32.02 9.86
N GLN A 162 1.23 -32.00 8.83
CA GLN A 162 1.20 -33.02 7.81
C GLN A 162 1.72 -34.35 8.35
N HIS A 163 1.10 -35.45 7.89
CA HIS A 163 1.40 -36.83 8.28
C HIS A 163 0.98 -37.25 9.69
N ASP A 164 0.30 -36.39 10.46
CA ASP A 164 -0.43 -36.82 11.64
C ASP A 164 -1.89 -37.14 11.24
N PRO A 165 -2.32 -38.41 11.24
CA PRO A 165 -3.70 -38.78 10.90
C PRO A 165 -4.73 -38.20 11.89
N ALA A 166 -4.29 -37.85 13.11
CA ALA A 166 -5.14 -37.21 14.10
C ALA A 166 -5.32 -35.70 13.84
N ASP A 167 -4.41 -35.07 13.08
CA ASP A 167 -4.45 -33.65 12.78
C ASP A 167 -5.20 -33.38 11.47
N GLN A 168 -6.52 -33.27 11.60
CA GLN A 168 -7.46 -32.95 10.53
C GLN A 168 -7.65 -31.43 10.42
N LEU A 169 -8.07 -30.96 9.23
CA LEU A 169 -8.43 -29.56 9.06
C LEU A 169 -9.53 -29.17 10.07
N PRO A 170 -9.34 -28.13 10.89
CA PRO A 170 -10.35 -27.66 11.85
C PRO A 170 -11.45 -26.87 11.12
N PHE A 171 -12.17 -27.55 10.23
CA PHE A 171 -13.07 -26.92 9.27
C PHE A 171 -14.20 -26.14 9.92
N ASP A 172 -14.78 -26.62 11.02
CA ASP A 172 -15.83 -25.86 11.72
C ASP A 172 -15.29 -24.55 12.29
N ALA A 173 -14.08 -24.55 12.85
CA ALA A 173 -13.45 -23.33 13.35
C ALA A 173 -13.09 -22.36 12.20
N ILE A 174 -12.64 -22.89 11.06
CA ILE A 174 -12.38 -22.12 9.84
C ILE A 174 -13.69 -21.52 9.30
N TRP A 175 -14.77 -22.31 9.25
CA TRP A 175 -16.10 -21.88 8.82
C TRP A 175 -16.59 -20.74 9.72
N ASP A 176 -16.54 -20.92 11.04
CA ASP A 176 -17.00 -19.92 11.99
C ASP A 176 -16.20 -18.62 11.84
N ALA A 177 -14.88 -18.72 11.74
CA ALA A 177 -13.98 -17.58 11.56
C ALA A 177 -14.24 -16.77 10.28
N LEU A 178 -14.67 -17.45 9.21
CA LEU A 178 -14.77 -16.86 7.89
C LEU A 178 -16.19 -16.47 7.49
N VAL A 179 -17.18 -17.27 7.88
CA VAL A 179 -18.56 -17.22 7.37
C VAL A 179 -19.54 -16.73 8.42
N GLU A 180 -19.32 -17.05 9.70
CA GLU A 180 -20.19 -16.63 10.81
C GLU A 180 -19.73 -15.33 11.49
N GLN A 181 -18.43 -15.06 11.48
CA GLN A 181 -17.89 -13.79 12.00
C GLN A 181 -18.31 -12.61 11.12
N ARG A 182 -18.68 -11.50 11.78
CA ARG A 182 -18.89 -10.23 11.10
C ARG A 182 -17.54 -9.73 10.59
N ALA A 183 -17.44 -9.49 9.28
CA ALA A 183 -16.25 -8.90 8.69
C ALA A 183 -15.85 -7.63 9.46
N PRO A 184 -14.57 -7.49 9.87
CA PRO A 184 -14.15 -6.35 10.64
C PRO A 184 -14.43 -5.07 9.84
N PRO A 185 -14.91 -3.98 10.47
CA PRO A 185 -15.16 -2.73 9.75
C PRO A 185 -13.86 -2.29 9.08
N PRO A 186 -13.88 -1.78 7.84
CA PRO A 186 -12.65 -1.37 7.16
C PRO A 186 -11.89 -0.39 8.06
N ASN A 187 -10.63 -0.72 8.39
CA ASN A 187 -9.80 0.23 9.12
C ASN A 187 -9.52 1.38 8.17
N PHE A 188 -9.77 2.61 8.61
CA PHE A 188 -9.51 3.80 7.82
C PHE A 188 -8.05 3.85 7.29
N ALA A 189 -7.09 3.17 7.93
CA ALA A 189 -5.70 3.07 7.49
C ALA A 189 -5.44 2.12 6.28
N THR A 190 -6.38 1.23 5.94
CA THR A 190 -6.24 0.24 4.84
C THR A 190 -7.25 0.44 3.72
N ALA A 191 -8.20 1.37 3.86
CA ALA A 191 -8.92 1.87 2.70
C ALA A 191 -7.94 2.75 1.93
N MET A 192 -7.77 2.52 0.62
CA MET A 192 -7.20 3.52 -0.27
C MET A 192 -8.06 4.76 -0.17
N LYS A 193 -7.69 5.66 0.74
CA LYS A 193 -8.47 6.86 0.94
C LYS A 193 -8.19 7.75 -0.27
N PRO A 194 -9.23 8.30 -0.91
CA PRO A 194 -9.05 9.25 -2.01
C PRO A 194 -8.20 10.47 -1.58
N SER A 195 -8.24 10.82 -0.29
CA SER A 195 -7.36 11.76 0.42
C SER A 195 -7.15 11.25 1.86
N SER A 196 -6.16 11.72 2.63
CA SER A 196 -5.83 11.17 3.95
C SER A 196 -6.99 11.19 4.99
N ASP A 197 -8.06 11.95 4.75
CA ASP A 197 -9.32 12.00 5.52
C ASP A 197 -10.52 11.35 4.82
N GLY A 198 -10.35 10.80 3.62
CA GLY A 198 -11.37 10.04 2.87
C GLY A 198 -12.27 10.89 1.97
N ARG A 199 -11.97 12.17 1.77
CA ARG A 199 -12.76 13.07 0.90
C ARG A 199 -12.47 12.85 -0.58
N LEU A 200 -13.54 12.88 -1.38
CA LEU A 200 -13.50 12.78 -2.84
C LEU A 200 -13.52 14.16 -3.50
N PHE A 201 -12.75 14.32 -4.57
CA PHE A 201 -12.67 15.54 -5.34
C PHE A 201 -12.86 15.24 -6.83
N ALA A 202 -13.94 15.75 -7.40
CA ALA A 202 -14.15 15.71 -8.84
C ALA A 202 -13.38 16.87 -9.49
N VAL A 203 -12.46 16.54 -10.39
CA VAL A 203 -11.65 17.48 -11.17
C VAL A 203 -11.70 17.11 -12.64
N ASP A 204 -11.66 18.12 -13.52
CA ASP A 204 -11.47 17.89 -14.94
C ASP A 204 -10.02 17.52 -15.25
N GLU A 205 -9.81 16.84 -16.38
CA GLU A 205 -8.51 16.32 -16.79
C GLU A 205 -7.41 17.40 -16.78
N LYS A 206 -7.68 18.58 -17.34
CA LYS A 206 -6.73 19.70 -17.34
C LYS A 206 -6.30 20.12 -15.94
N THR A 207 -7.26 20.20 -15.00
CA THR A 207 -6.98 20.51 -13.60
C THR A 207 -6.14 19.41 -12.95
N GLY A 208 -6.47 18.14 -13.20
CA GLY A 208 -5.72 17.00 -12.65
C GLY A 208 -4.29 16.92 -13.19
N PHE A 209 -4.10 17.20 -14.49
CA PHE A 209 -2.81 17.08 -15.18
C PHE A 209 -1.82 18.20 -14.88
N MET A 210 -2.21 19.20 -14.10
CA MET A 210 -1.27 20.10 -13.44
C MET A 210 -0.35 19.34 -12.46
N SER A 211 -0.80 18.20 -11.94
CA SER A 211 0.04 17.25 -11.22
C SER A 211 0.65 16.26 -12.19
N THR A 212 1.99 16.25 -12.25
CA THR A 212 2.72 15.28 -13.07
C THR A 212 2.46 13.85 -12.59
N LEU A 213 2.38 13.64 -11.27
CA LEU A 213 2.04 12.34 -10.69
C LEU A 213 0.67 11.82 -11.18
N ILE A 214 -0.36 12.65 -11.12
CA ILE A 214 -1.72 12.27 -11.57
C ILE A 214 -1.72 12.02 -13.07
N LYS A 215 -1.02 12.86 -13.85
CA LYS A 215 -0.90 12.71 -15.30
C LYS A 215 -0.26 11.37 -15.68
N ASP A 216 0.83 10.99 -15.02
CA ASP A 216 1.53 9.72 -15.28
C ASP A 216 0.63 8.52 -14.93
N ILE A 217 -0.03 8.54 -13.77
CA ILE A 217 -0.99 7.50 -13.35
C ILE A 217 -2.10 7.31 -14.38
N VAL A 218 -2.72 8.40 -14.85
CA VAL A 218 -3.82 8.32 -15.84
C VAL A 218 -3.32 7.88 -17.22
N THR A 219 -2.09 8.26 -17.59
CA THR A 219 -1.50 7.87 -18.87
C THR A 219 -1.14 6.38 -18.90
N ASP A 220 -0.63 5.83 -17.79
CA ASP A 220 -0.19 4.43 -17.68
C ASP A 220 -1.35 3.45 -17.49
N LEU A 221 -2.39 3.84 -16.73
CA LEU A 221 -3.54 2.98 -16.40
C LEU A 221 -4.75 3.19 -17.31
N GLY A 222 -4.78 4.28 -18.09
CA GLY A 222 -5.96 4.74 -18.82
C GLY A 222 -6.99 5.42 -17.90
N ALA A 223 -8.01 6.04 -18.50
CA ALA A 223 -9.07 6.69 -17.74
C ALA A 223 -9.88 5.65 -16.93
N THR A 224 -9.71 5.64 -15.61
CA THR A 224 -10.44 4.75 -14.69
C THR A 224 -11.66 5.48 -14.09
N SER A 225 -12.73 4.73 -13.79
CA SER A 225 -13.88 5.25 -13.03
C SER A 225 -13.62 5.32 -11.52
N GLU A 226 -12.45 4.82 -11.08
CA GLU A 226 -12.08 4.72 -9.69
C GLU A 226 -11.26 5.95 -9.24
N PRO A 227 -11.48 6.44 -8.01
CA PRO A 227 -10.78 7.61 -7.51
C PRO A 227 -9.29 7.32 -7.33
N ILE A 228 -8.43 8.23 -7.81
CA ILE A 228 -6.99 8.15 -7.59
C ILE A 228 -6.70 8.37 -6.09
N PRO A 229 -6.04 7.42 -5.40
CA PRO A 229 -5.79 7.52 -3.96
C PRO A 229 -4.62 8.46 -3.66
N LEU A 230 -4.87 9.46 -2.80
CA LEU A 230 -3.85 10.41 -2.31
C LEU A 230 -3.71 10.33 -0.78
N PRO A 231 -3.19 9.20 -0.23
CA PRO A 231 -3.22 8.93 1.21
C PRO A 231 -2.36 9.89 2.04
N ASN A 232 -1.40 10.57 1.42
CA ASN A 232 -0.48 11.50 2.10
C ASN A 232 -0.98 12.96 2.11
N VAL A 233 -2.14 13.24 1.49
CA VAL A 233 -2.68 14.60 1.40
C VAL A 233 -4.05 14.65 2.05
N CYS A 234 -4.20 15.45 3.10
CA CYS A 234 -5.48 15.63 3.77
C CYS A 234 -6.44 16.49 2.95
N GLY A 235 -7.74 16.20 3.01
CA GLY A 235 -8.73 16.84 2.16
C GLY A 235 -8.82 18.36 2.33
N ASP A 236 -8.51 18.91 3.50
CA ASP A 236 -8.42 20.36 3.74
C ASP A 236 -7.29 21.05 2.92
N ILE A 237 -6.19 20.33 2.70
CA ILE A 237 -5.07 20.77 1.88
C ILE A 237 -5.37 20.53 0.40
N LEU A 238 -5.97 19.38 0.07
CA LEU A 238 -6.35 19.04 -1.29
C LEU A 238 -7.35 20.04 -1.88
N VAL A 239 -8.24 20.64 -1.06
CA VAL A 239 -9.08 21.77 -1.48
C VAL A 239 -8.25 22.93 -2.03
N GLU A 240 -7.16 23.30 -1.36
CA GLU A 240 -6.32 24.43 -1.79
C GLU A 240 -5.48 24.06 -3.02
N ILE A 241 -4.97 22.83 -3.10
CA ILE A 241 -4.29 22.33 -4.30
C ILE A 241 -5.23 22.39 -5.51
N VAL A 242 -6.44 21.84 -5.39
CA VAL A 242 -7.43 21.84 -6.48
C VAL A 242 -7.83 23.27 -6.85
N ARG A 243 -7.91 24.18 -5.88
CA ARG A 243 -8.19 25.59 -6.13
C ARG A 243 -7.09 26.25 -6.95
N TYR A 244 -5.82 25.99 -6.62
CA TYR A 244 -4.67 26.46 -7.40
C TYR A 244 -4.70 25.89 -8.82
N CYS A 245 -4.80 24.57 -8.96
CA CYS A 245 -4.81 23.92 -10.27
C CYS A 245 -5.97 24.43 -11.14
N ARG A 246 -7.16 24.64 -10.58
CA ARG A 246 -8.31 25.16 -11.36
C ARG A 246 -8.10 26.56 -11.90
N TYR A 247 -7.38 27.42 -11.17
CA TYR A 247 -7.08 28.78 -11.61
C TYR A 247 -6.00 28.78 -12.71
N HIS A 248 -4.98 27.94 -12.58
CA HIS A 248 -3.81 27.94 -13.45
C HIS A 248 -3.82 26.90 -14.59
N LYS A 249 -4.83 26.04 -14.70
CA LYS A 249 -4.88 24.95 -15.69
C LYS A 249 -4.73 25.37 -17.17
N ASP A 250 -5.01 26.63 -17.49
CA ASP A 250 -4.90 27.20 -18.83
C ASP A 250 -3.78 28.27 -18.91
N ASP A 251 -2.91 28.36 -17.90
CA ASP A 251 -1.82 29.34 -17.82
C ASP A 251 -0.58 28.85 -18.58
N ALA A 252 -0.41 29.35 -19.81
CA ALA A 252 0.69 28.96 -20.68
C ALA A 252 2.08 29.30 -20.11
N ARG A 253 2.19 30.25 -19.16
CA ARG A 253 3.48 30.64 -18.55
C ARG A 253 4.08 29.54 -17.68
N LEU A 254 3.23 28.67 -17.13
CA LEU A 254 3.63 27.55 -16.28
C LEU A 254 4.09 26.32 -17.09
N SER A 255 3.90 26.33 -18.42
CA SER A 255 4.25 25.21 -19.31
C SER A 255 5.70 25.27 -19.80
N SER A 256 6.32 26.46 -19.79
CA SER A 256 7.75 26.62 -19.99
C SER A 256 8.45 26.30 -18.69
N SER A 257 9.48 25.46 -18.74
CA SER A 257 10.51 25.44 -17.71
C SER A 257 11.07 26.86 -17.62
N VAL A 258 10.62 27.63 -16.62
CA VAL A 258 11.14 28.97 -16.37
C VAL A 258 12.14 28.85 -15.23
N PRO A 259 13.46 28.89 -15.53
CA PRO A 259 14.43 29.32 -14.55
C PRO A 259 14.04 30.73 -14.08
N ASP A 260 14.15 30.97 -12.76
CA ASP A 260 14.25 32.30 -12.14
C ASP A 260 12.98 33.04 -11.64
N ILE A 261 11.89 32.34 -11.31
CA ILE A 261 10.81 32.96 -10.49
C ILE A 261 11.34 33.43 -9.12
N LEU A 262 12.43 32.81 -8.64
CA LEU A 262 13.09 33.16 -7.37
C LEU A 262 13.81 34.53 -7.38
N GLN A 263 13.98 35.18 -8.55
CA GLN A 263 14.72 36.45 -8.65
C GLN A 263 13.85 37.69 -8.92
N ASP A 264 12.65 37.56 -9.49
CA ASP A 264 11.81 38.71 -9.84
C ASP A 264 10.39 38.66 -9.22
N ASP A 265 10.24 39.41 -8.12
CA ASP A 265 8.99 39.62 -7.39
C ASP A 265 7.84 40.20 -8.21
N SER A 266 8.14 40.84 -9.35
CA SER A 266 7.15 41.46 -10.23
C SER A 266 6.33 40.45 -11.03
N LEU A 267 6.82 39.20 -11.15
CA LEU A 267 6.19 38.14 -11.93
C LEU A 267 5.06 37.40 -11.18
N ILE A 268 4.98 37.55 -9.85
CA ILE A 268 3.90 36.93 -9.05
C ILE A 268 2.60 37.69 -9.28
N GLU A 269 1.51 36.99 -9.60
CA GLU A 269 0.22 37.63 -9.76
C GLU A 269 -0.40 38.09 -8.44
N ALA A 270 -1.35 39.03 -8.53
CA ALA A 270 -2.15 39.42 -7.36
C ALA A 270 -2.94 38.24 -6.78
N TRP A 271 -3.35 37.28 -7.62
CA TRP A 271 -4.05 36.08 -7.18
C TRP A 271 -3.13 35.16 -6.37
N ASP A 272 -1.92 34.88 -6.86
CA ASP A 272 -0.91 34.06 -6.18
C ASP A 272 -0.49 34.64 -4.83
N ARG A 273 -0.28 35.96 -4.78
CA ARG A 273 -0.05 36.67 -3.51
C ARG A 273 -1.20 36.44 -2.54
N LYS A 274 -2.44 36.54 -3.01
CA LYS A 274 -3.63 36.33 -2.16
C LYS A 274 -3.81 34.87 -1.77
N PHE A 275 -3.44 33.94 -2.64
CA PHE A 275 -3.49 32.51 -2.37
C PHE A 275 -2.52 32.15 -1.25
N MET A 276 -1.28 32.67 -1.30
CA MET A 276 -0.27 32.44 -0.25
C MET A 276 -0.50 33.25 1.05
N LEU A 277 -1.54 34.09 1.12
CA LEU A 277 -1.98 34.72 2.38
C LEU A 277 -2.73 33.72 3.26
N MET A 278 -2.03 32.71 3.75
CA MET A 278 -2.50 31.73 4.72
C MET A 278 -1.54 31.64 5.90
N ASN A 279 -1.93 30.93 6.97
CA ASN A 279 -1.03 30.70 8.10
C ASN A 279 0.12 29.76 7.70
N ASP A 280 1.24 29.85 8.41
CA ASP A 280 2.48 29.15 8.08
C ASP A 280 2.32 27.63 8.06
N ASP A 281 1.63 27.05 9.05
CA ASP A 281 1.37 25.61 9.11
C ASP A 281 0.66 25.13 7.84
N ARG A 282 -0.41 25.82 7.45
CA ARG A 282 -1.18 25.51 6.26
C ARG A 282 -0.36 25.72 4.99
N MET A 283 0.44 26.78 4.93
CA MET A 283 1.32 27.06 3.80
C MET A 283 2.34 25.94 3.60
N LEU A 284 3.05 25.54 4.67
CA LEU A 284 4.02 24.45 4.63
C LEU A 284 3.36 23.12 4.26
N ARG A 285 2.15 22.85 4.75
CA ARG A 285 1.38 21.65 4.37
C ARG A 285 0.96 21.67 2.89
N VAL A 286 0.60 22.84 2.35
CA VAL A 286 0.31 23.01 0.90
C VAL A 286 1.56 22.77 0.07
N ILE A 287 2.72 23.32 0.47
CA ILE A 287 4.01 23.12 -0.22
C ILE A 287 4.38 21.63 -0.23
N ALA A 288 4.32 20.96 0.92
CA ALA A 288 4.63 19.53 1.03
C ALA A 288 3.68 18.66 0.19
N ALA A 289 2.39 19.01 0.13
CA ALA A 289 1.43 18.31 -0.71
C ALA A 289 1.66 18.56 -2.20
N ALA A 290 2.05 19.78 -2.59
CA ALA A 290 2.39 20.14 -3.96
C ALA A 290 3.62 19.38 -4.45
N ASP A 291 4.64 19.26 -3.61
CA ASP A 291 5.85 18.46 -3.88
C ASP A 291 5.50 16.98 -4.06
N TYR A 292 4.70 16.41 -3.15
CA TYR A 292 4.21 15.03 -3.27
C TYR A 292 3.43 14.78 -4.57
N LEU A 293 2.62 15.74 -5.00
CA LEU A 293 1.84 15.68 -6.25
C LEU A 293 2.66 16.08 -7.48
N ASN A 294 3.91 16.47 -7.31
CA ASN A 294 4.80 16.96 -8.36
C ASN A 294 4.19 18.12 -9.18
N ILE A 295 3.77 19.17 -8.45
CA ILE A 295 3.24 20.44 -8.99
C ILE A 295 4.31 21.53 -8.77
N GLU A 296 5.36 21.50 -9.59
CA GLU A 296 6.56 22.35 -9.46
C GLU A 296 6.25 23.86 -9.33
N PRO A 297 5.35 24.48 -10.13
CA PRO A 297 5.04 25.90 -9.98
C PRO A 297 4.49 26.31 -8.61
N LEU A 298 3.74 25.41 -7.97
CA LEU A 298 3.16 25.67 -6.65
C LEU A 298 4.21 25.52 -5.55
N VAL A 299 5.15 24.59 -5.72
CA VAL A 299 6.30 24.44 -4.83
C VAL A 299 7.15 25.71 -4.88
N ASP A 300 7.48 26.19 -6.09
CA ASP A 300 8.28 27.41 -6.29
C ASP A 300 7.62 28.65 -5.69
N LEU A 301 6.32 28.84 -5.94
CA LEU A 301 5.55 29.94 -5.38
C LEU A 301 5.58 29.91 -3.84
N GLY A 302 5.44 28.73 -3.25
CA GLY A 302 5.45 28.57 -1.81
C GLY A 302 6.83 28.80 -1.20
N CYS A 303 7.88 28.26 -1.81
CA CYS A 303 9.27 28.51 -1.43
C CYS A 303 9.60 30.01 -1.46
N LEU A 304 9.14 30.72 -2.49
CA LEU A 304 9.31 32.17 -2.61
C LEU A 304 8.55 32.93 -1.52
N ALA A 305 7.31 32.54 -1.21
CA ALA A 305 6.54 33.14 -0.12
C ALA A 305 7.24 32.97 1.25
N VAL A 306 7.72 31.76 1.55
CA VAL A 306 8.47 31.47 2.77
C VAL A 306 9.78 32.27 2.82
N ALA A 307 10.52 32.36 1.71
CA ALA A 307 11.75 33.15 1.65
C ALA A 307 11.52 34.63 1.96
N LYS A 308 10.40 35.23 1.50
CA LYS A 308 10.04 36.61 1.84
C LYS A 308 9.72 36.79 3.32
N ILE A 309 8.98 35.85 3.90
CA ILE A 309 8.68 35.87 5.34
C ILE A 309 9.98 35.79 6.15
N ILE A 310 10.89 34.90 5.78
CA ILE A 310 12.19 34.76 6.46
C ILE A 310 13.00 36.05 6.36
N ARG A 311 13.00 36.73 5.20
CA ARG A 311 13.72 38.00 5.01
C ARG A 311 13.17 39.16 5.86
N THR A 312 11.92 39.10 6.31
CA THR A 312 11.31 40.16 7.15
C THR A 312 11.43 39.90 8.64
N LEU A 313 11.91 38.72 9.05
CA LEU A 313 12.02 38.31 10.46
C LEU A 313 13.48 38.32 10.92
N SER A 314 13.69 38.62 12.21
CA SER A 314 14.98 38.40 12.87
C SER A 314 15.24 36.91 13.13
N VAL A 315 16.50 36.55 13.40
CA VAL A 315 16.90 35.16 13.70
C VAL A 315 16.14 34.64 14.93
N GLU A 316 15.96 35.47 15.95
CA GLU A 316 15.22 35.14 17.17
C GLU A 316 13.74 34.89 16.88
N GLU A 317 13.11 35.72 16.04
CA GLU A 317 11.71 35.56 15.63
C GLU A 317 11.50 34.32 14.77
N ILE A 318 12.43 34.00 13.86
CA ILE A 318 12.40 32.77 13.06
C ILE A 318 12.42 31.55 13.98
N ARG A 319 13.35 31.53 14.97
CA ARG A 319 13.46 30.41 15.92
C ARG A 319 12.19 30.23 16.73
N GLN A 320 11.58 31.32 17.22
CA GLN A 320 10.31 31.25 17.94
C GLN A 320 9.16 30.79 17.05
N ARG A 321 9.06 31.33 15.84
CA ARG A 321 7.95 31.06 14.90
C ARG A 321 7.92 29.63 14.39
N TYR A 322 9.10 29.03 14.16
CA TYR A 322 9.23 27.66 13.65
C TYR A 322 9.69 26.66 14.71
N ASN A 323 9.72 27.05 15.99
CA ASN A 323 10.12 26.21 17.12
C ASN A 323 11.49 25.53 16.92
N VAL A 324 12.46 26.29 16.42
CA VAL A 324 13.83 25.82 16.17
C VAL A 324 14.65 25.95 17.45
N VAL A 325 15.23 24.84 17.90
CA VAL A 325 16.12 24.83 19.08
C VAL A 325 17.41 25.58 18.75
N ASP A 326 17.83 26.44 19.67
CA ASP A 326 19.11 27.13 19.56
C ASP A 326 20.25 26.19 19.98
N ASP A 327 20.91 25.61 18.99
CA ASP A 327 21.98 24.61 19.11
C ASP A 327 23.39 25.22 19.09
N PHE A 328 23.51 26.55 18.98
CA PHE A 328 24.79 27.23 18.90
C PHE A 328 25.41 27.47 20.29
N THR A 329 26.63 26.98 20.48
CA THR A 329 27.46 27.32 21.64
C THR A 329 27.87 28.80 21.60
N PRO A 330 28.23 29.40 22.75
CA PRO A 330 28.74 30.78 22.80
C PRO A 330 29.94 30.99 21.88
N GLU A 331 30.85 30.01 21.75
CA GLU A 331 31.99 30.12 20.83
C GLU A 331 31.55 30.13 19.36
N GLN A 332 30.58 29.30 18.99
CA GLN A 332 30.06 29.25 17.61
C GLN A 332 29.35 30.56 17.23
N ARG A 333 28.64 31.20 18.16
CA ARG A 333 28.02 32.53 17.92
C ARG A 333 29.07 33.61 17.66
N GLU A 334 30.13 33.61 18.45
CA GLU A 334 31.23 34.58 18.30
C GLU A 334 31.97 34.37 16.97
N GLN A 335 32.14 33.11 16.55
CA GLN A 335 32.73 32.75 15.26
C GLN A 335 31.87 33.24 14.09
N ILE A 336 30.56 32.97 14.12
CA ILE A 336 29.59 33.39 13.09
C ILE A 336 29.50 34.91 13.02
N LYS A 337 29.54 35.60 14.16
CA LYS A 337 29.52 37.06 14.22
C LYS A 337 30.77 37.67 13.58
N LYS A 338 31.96 37.11 13.84
CA LYS A 338 33.21 37.51 13.19
C LYS A 338 33.23 37.22 11.68
N GLU A 339 32.62 36.12 11.23
CA GLU A 339 32.49 35.82 9.80
C GLU A 339 31.52 36.77 9.10
N LEU A 340 30.36 37.05 9.70
CA LEU A 340 29.39 38.02 9.15
C LEU A 340 29.95 39.45 9.09
N GLU A 341 30.76 39.86 10.07
CA GLU A 341 31.48 41.14 10.03
C GLU A 341 32.59 41.17 8.96
N ARG A 342 33.11 40.02 8.54
CA ARG A 342 34.08 39.88 7.45
C ARG A 342 33.43 39.89 6.05
N MET A 343 32.15 39.54 5.97
CA MET A 343 31.37 39.48 4.72
C MET A 343 30.62 40.77 4.41
N LYS A 344 30.56 41.73 5.34
CA LYS A 344 30.15 43.12 5.11
C LYS A 344 31.34 43.96 4.69
#